data_AF-A0A379WUL5-F1
#
_entry.id   AF-A0A379WUL5-F1
#
_cell.length_a   1.000
_cell.length_b   1.000
_cell.length_c   1.000
_cell.angle_alpha   90.00
_cell.angle_beta   90.00
_cell.angle_gamma   90.00
#
_symmetry.space_group_name_H-M   'P 1'
#
loop_
_entity.id
_entity.type
_entity.pdbx_description
1 polymer ?
#
loop_
_entity_poly.entity_id
_entity_poly.type
_entity_poly.pdbx_seq_one_letter_code
_entity_poly.pdbx_strand_id
1 'polypeptide(L)'
;MFDNPLEQQQAMWCGLRRLLLLNIPSPIKYLHEKLPNKAKLGLYFNPYGKVLELIDDCIACGVDKLIDANGGTGVERSRFHRAARKGTRRAE
;
A
#
# COMPACT_ATOMS: atom_id res chain seq x y z
N MET A 1 -19.05 4.98 -17.15
CA MET A 1 -19.89 4.29 -16.14
C MET A 1 -19.43 2.83 -16.14
N PHE A 2 -19.37 2.15 -14.99
CA PHE A 2 -18.94 0.74 -14.95
C PHE A 2 -20.14 -0.15 -15.27
N ASP A 3 -19.94 -1.15 -16.13
CA ASP A 3 -21.02 -1.99 -16.64
C ASP A 3 -21.26 -3.24 -15.77
N ASN A 4 -20.32 -3.55 -14.85
CA ASN A 4 -20.39 -4.69 -13.94
C ASN A 4 -20.05 -4.27 -12.49
N PRO A 5 -20.82 -4.73 -11.48
CA PRO A 5 -20.49 -4.54 -10.06
C PRO A 5 -19.05 -4.94 -9.67
N LEU A 6 -18.49 -5.97 -10.30
CA LEU A 6 -17.11 -6.39 -10.03
C LEU A 6 -16.09 -5.32 -10.47
N GLU A 7 -16.27 -4.76 -11.66
CA GLU A 7 -15.40 -3.70 -12.18
C GLU A 7 -15.54 -2.42 -11.35
N GLN A 8 -16.77 -2.09 -10.93
CA GLN A 8 -17.02 -0.97 -10.01
C GLN A 8 -16.24 -1.18 -8.70
N GLN A 9 -16.33 -2.37 -8.10
CA GLN A 9 -15.66 -2.66 -6.84
C GLN A 9 -14.13 -2.59 -6.97
N GLN A 10 -13.57 -3.14 -8.05
CA GLN A 10 -12.14 -3.05 -8.35
C GLN A 10 -11.69 -1.60 -8.55
N ALA A 11 -12.46 -0.80 -9.30
CA ALA A 11 -12.15 0.61 -9.50
C ALA A 11 -12.22 1.41 -8.19
N MET A 12 -13.23 1.15 -7.35
CA MET A 12 -13.33 1.75 -6.02
C MET A 12 -12.13 1.38 -5.13
N TRP A 13 -11.74 0.11 -5.15
CA TRP A 13 -10.59 -0.38 -4.40
C TRP A 13 -9.29 0.31 -4.83
N CYS A 14 -9.03 0.36 -6.15
CA CYS A 14 -7.90 1.06 -6.73
C CYS A 14 -7.89 2.55 -6.37
N GLY A 15 -9.05 3.22 -6.43
CA GLY A 15 -9.19 4.62 -6.03
C GLY A 15 -8.87 4.85 -4.55
N LEU A 16 -9.36 3.98 -3.67
CA LEU A 16 -9.11 4.04 -2.23
C LEU A 16 -7.62 3.82 -1.90
N ARG A 17 -6.98 2.83 -2.53
CA ARG A 17 -5.54 2.59 -2.42
C ARG A 17 -4.75 3.82 -2.85
N ARG A 18 -5.12 4.42 -3.99
CA ARG A 18 -4.45 5.64 -4.48
C ARG A 18 -4.61 6.80 -3.50
N LEU A 19 -5.80 7.02 -2.95
CA LEU A 19 -6.05 8.05 -1.95
C LEU A 19 -5.21 7.86 -0.68
N LEU A 20 -5.11 6.63 -0.18
CA LEU A 20 -4.27 6.33 0.99
C LEU A 20 -2.79 6.56 0.71
N LEU A 21 -2.28 6.10 -0.44
CA LEU A 21 -0.89 6.32 -0.85
C LEU A 21 -0.53 7.80 -1.01
N LEU A 22 -1.50 8.66 -1.38
CA LEU A 22 -1.30 10.11 -1.45
C LEU A 22 -1.25 10.78 -0.06
N ASN A 23 -1.86 10.17 0.96
CA ASN A 23 -1.96 10.75 2.30
C ASN A 23 -0.96 10.13 3.30
N ILE A 24 -0.38 8.97 2.99
CA ILE A 24 0.60 8.28 3.85
C ILE A 24 2.00 8.54 3.29
N PRO A 25 2.96 9.00 4.11
CA PRO A 25 4.34 9.18 3.65
C PRO A 25 4.92 7.84 3.17
N SER A 26 5.68 7.87 2.07
CA SER A 26 6.27 6.65 1.52
C SER A 26 7.24 6.01 2.51
N PRO A 27 7.11 4.69 2.80
CA PRO A 27 8.01 3.97 3.69
C PRO A 27 9.35 3.62 3.02
N ILE A 28 9.56 3.99 1.75
CA ILE A 28 10.79 3.69 0.99
C ILE A 28 12.02 4.18 1.74
N LYS A 29 12.01 5.42 2.25
CA LYS A 29 13.15 5.97 2.99
C LYS A 29 13.48 5.13 4.23
N TYR A 30 12.46 4.79 5.02
CA TYR A 30 12.61 3.94 6.20
C TYR A 30 13.15 2.55 5.85
N LEU A 31 12.63 1.93 4.78
CA LEU A 31 13.12 0.64 4.28
C LEU A 31 14.60 0.74 3.87
N HIS A 32 15.01 1.77 3.15
CA HIS A 32 16.42 1.96 2.78
C HIS A 32 17.32 2.12 4.01
N GLU A 33 16.88 2.81 5.06
CA GLU A 33 17.66 3.03 6.28
C GLU A 33 17.72 1.79 7.18
N LYS A 34 16.60 1.07 7.35
CA LYS A 34 16.47 -0.03 8.33
C LYS A 34 16.69 -1.41 7.75
N LEU A 35 16.66 -1.59 6.42
CA LEU A 35 16.86 -2.91 5.82
C LEU A 35 18.34 -3.35 5.96
N PRO A 36 18.62 -4.52 6.55
CA PRO A 36 19.98 -5.02 6.71
C PRO A 36 20.68 -5.19 5.35
N ASN A 37 22.00 -4.97 5.29
CA ASN A 37 22.79 -5.10 4.05
C ASN A 37 22.67 -6.49 3.40
N LYS A 38 22.55 -7.55 4.21
CA LYS A 38 22.31 -8.92 3.72
C LYS A 38 20.98 -9.05 2.97
N ALA A 39 19.92 -8.40 3.46
CA ALA A 39 18.62 -8.40 2.80
C ALA A 39 18.64 -7.53 1.53
N LYS A 40 19.30 -6.37 1.56
CA LYS A 40 19.50 -5.54 0.36
C LYS A 40 20.20 -6.29 -0.77
N LEU A 41 21.27 -7.02 -0.44
CA LEU A 41 21.99 -7.87 -1.40
C LEU A 41 21.11 -9.01 -1.94
N GLY A 42 20.35 -9.67 -1.06
CA GLY A 42 19.41 -10.72 -1.48
C GLY A 42 18.33 -10.22 -2.44
N LEU A 43 17.82 -8.99 -2.22
CA LEU A 43 16.84 -8.38 -3.11
C LEU A 43 17.42 -8.04 -4.49
N TYR A 44 18.71 -7.77 -4.59
CA TYR A 44 19.38 -7.46 -5.86
C TYR A 44 19.30 -8.62 -6.87
N PHE A 45 19.21 -9.86 -6.38
CA PHE A 45 19.12 -11.07 -7.19
C PHE A 45 17.69 -11.65 -7.24
N ASN A 46 16.65 -10.84 -7.02
CA ASN A 46 15.28 -11.35 -7.02
C ASN A 46 14.76 -11.66 -8.44
N PRO A 47 13.87 -12.66 -8.60
CA PRO A 47 13.35 -13.08 -9.91
C PRO A 47 12.20 -12.20 -10.46
N TYR A 48 11.72 -11.24 -9.67
CA TYR A 48 10.59 -10.36 -9.95
C TYR A 48 11.00 -9.01 -10.58
N GLY A 49 12.28 -8.83 -10.92
CA GLY A 49 12.80 -7.65 -11.59
C GLY A 49 13.41 -6.62 -10.65
N LYS A 50 13.18 -5.33 -10.91
CA LYS A 50 13.81 -4.24 -10.17
C LYS A 50 13.33 -4.22 -8.72
N VAL A 51 14.26 -4.08 -7.78
CA VAL A 51 13.97 -4.05 -6.33
C VAL A 51 12.94 -2.99 -5.95
N LEU A 52 12.98 -1.82 -6.59
CA LEU A 52 12.03 -0.74 -6.30
C LEU A 52 10.59 -1.12 -6.68
N GLU A 53 10.39 -1.79 -7.81
CA GLU A 53 9.06 -2.28 -8.22
C GLU A 53 8.53 -3.31 -7.23
N LEU A 54 9.39 -4.22 -6.75
CA LEU A 54 9.03 -5.19 -5.73
C LEU A 54 8.64 -4.50 -4.41
N ILE A 55 9.35 -3.44 -4.03
CA ILE A 55 9.02 -2.65 -2.83
C ILE A 55 7.68 -1.95 -3.02
N ASP A 56 7.44 -1.32 -4.17
CA ASP A 56 6.17 -0.65 -4.47
C ASP A 56 4.98 -1.62 -4.46
N ASP A 57 5.14 -2.83 -5.00
CA ASP A 57 4.16 -3.91 -4.89
C ASP A 57 3.89 -4.32 -3.43
N CYS A 58 4.94 -4.43 -2.62
CA CYS A 58 4.79 -4.72 -1.20
C CYS A 58 4.05 -3.60 -0.45
N ILE A 59 4.32 -2.34 -0.80
CA ILE A 59 3.62 -1.18 -0.24
C ILE A 59 2.15 -1.21 -0.65
N ALA A 60 1.85 -1.46 -1.92
CA ALA A 60 0.49 -1.58 -2.42
C ALA A 60 -0.28 -2.68 -1.67
N CYS A 61 0.32 -3.87 -1.51
CA CYS A 61 -0.24 -4.97 -0.74
C CYS A 61 -0.47 -4.59 0.74
N GLY A 62 0.46 -3.86 1.35
CA GLY A 62 0.31 -3.35 2.72
C GLY A 62 -0.88 -2.39 2.87
N VAL A 63 -1.09 -1.51 1.89
CA VAL A 63 -2.24 -0.61 1.84
C VAL A 63 -3.54 -1.39 1.61
N ASP A 64 -3.53 -2.40 0.75
CA ASP A 64 -4.70 -3.27 0.51
C ASP A 64 -5.12 -4.00 1.79
N LYS A 65 -4.17 -4.49 2.58
CA LYS A 65 -4.45 -5.05 3.92
C LYS A 65 -5.02 -4.01 4.90
N LEU A 66 -4.56 -2.77 4.83
CA LEU A 66 -5.11 -1.68 5.64
C LEU A 66 -6.55 -1.35 5.24
N ILE A 67 -6.85 -1.34 3.93
CA ILE A 67 -8.21 -1.14 3.42
C ILE A 67 -9.14 -2.25 3.92
N ASP A 68 -8.72 -3.50 3.75
CA ASP A 68 -9.49 -4.68 4.17
C ASP A 68 -9.80 -4.63 5.68
N ALA A 69 -8.78 -4.37 6.50
CA ALA A 69 -8.91 -4.26 7.95
C ALA A 69 -9.81 -3.10 8.42
N ASN A 70 -10.15 -2.14 7.56
CA ASN A 70 -11.03 -1.02 7.88
C ASN A 70 -12.40 -1.06 7.16
N GLY A 71 -12.72 -2.18 6.48
CA GLY A 71 -14.05 -2.42 5.90
C GLY A 71 -14.14 -2.33 4.37
N GLY A 72 -13.01 -2.41 3.66
CA GLY A 72 -13.00 -2.57 2.21
C GLY A 72 -13.55 -1.35 1.45
N THR A 73 -14.23 -1.60 0.32
CA THR A 73 -14.79 -0.54 -0.54
C THR A 73 -15.98 0.21 0.08
N GLY A 74 -16.58 -0.29 1.15
CA GLY A 74 -17.64 0.36 1.92
C GLY A 74 -17.12 1.25 3.06
N VAL A 75 -15.85 1.65 3.02
CA VAL A 75 -15.21 2.40 4.10
C VAL A 75 -15.83 3.79 4.26
N GLU A 76 -16.39 4.04 5.44
CA GLU A 76 -16.87 5.37 5.81
C GLU A 76 -15.69 6.33 6.04
N ARG A 77 -15.92 7.64 5.85
CA ARG A 77 -14.91 8.70 6.00
C ARG A 77 -14.10 8.60 7.30
N SER A 78 -14.76 8.29 8.42
CA SER A 78 -14.12 8.15 9.73
C SER A 78 -13.09 6.99 9.76
N ARG A 79 -13.41 5.89 9.07
CA ARG A 79 -12.54 4.71 8.97
C ARG A 79 -11.41 4.93 7.98
N PHE A 80 -11.62 5.69 6.90
CA PHE A 80 -10.55 6.13 6.01
C PHE A 80 -9.49 6.94 6.75
N HIS A 81 -9.91 7.96 7.52
CA HIS A 81 -8.97 8.76 8.32
C HIS A 81 -8.24 7.92 9.36
N ARG A 82 -8.89 6.90 9.94
CA ARG A 82 -8.25 5.94 10.83
C ARG A 82 -7.18 5.11 10.11
N ALA A 83 -7.47 4.62 8.91
CA ALA A 83 -6.52 3.87 8.08
C ALA A 83 -5.30 4.74 7.72
N ALA A 84 -5.54 5.99 7.27
CA ALA A 84 -4.49 6.95 6.96
C ALA A 84 -3.58 7.23 8.18
N ARG A 85 -4.17 7.55 9.35
CA ARG A 85 -3.41 7.79 10.60
C ARG A 85 -2.58 6.59 11.04
N LYS A 86 -3.12 5.37 10.90
CA LYS A 86 -2.38 4.13 11.20
C LYS A 86 -1.21 3.92 10.24
N GLY A 87 -1.38 4.26 8.96
CA GLY A 87 -0.31 4.22 7.97
C GLY A 87 0.84 5.17 8.32
N THR A 88 0.53 6.41 8.71
CA THR A 88 1.54 7.41 9.09
C THR A 88 2.36 6.98 10.30
N ARG A 89 1.73 6.44 11.36
CA ARG A 89 2.42 6.00 12.59
C ARG A 89 3.34 4.78 12.43
N ARG A 90 3.19 4.02 11.34
CA ARG A 90 4.02 2.83 11.07
C ARG A 90 5.18 3.11 10.12
N ALA A 91 5.20 4.29 9.50
CA ALA A 91 6.25 4.70 8.57
C ALA A 91 7.39 5.46 9.28
N GLU A 92 7.24 5.77 10.57
CA GLU A 92 8.23 6.35 11.49
C GLU A 92 9.00 5.24 12.23
#